data_AF-A0A917H642-F1
#
_entry.id   AF-A0A917H642-F1
#
_cell.length_a   1.000
_cell.length_b   1.000
_cell.length_c   1.000
_cell.angle_alpha   90.00
_cell.angle_beta   90.00
_cell.angle_gamma   90.00
#
_symmetry.space_group_name_H-M   'P 1'
#
loop_
_entity.id
_entity.type
_entity.pdbx_description
1 polymer ?
#
loop_
_entity_poly.entity_id
_entity_poly.type
_entity_poly.pdbx_seq_one_letter_code
_entity_poly.pdbx_strand_id
1 'polypeptide(L)' 'MADAMHKLTSQQREVLILKTEGLGYREIGEIMSLSTFAVAAHVRRAIAKMKVGSHGQR' A
#
# COMPACT_ATOMS: atom_id res chain seq x y z
N MET A 1 -2.34 -15.44 3.51
CA MET A 1 -1.89 -14.03 3.56
C MET A 1 -1.05 -13.60 2.36
N ALA A 2 -0.22 -14.48 1.75
CA ALA A 2 0.69 -14.10 0.64
C ALA A 2 0.02 -13.74 -0.70
N ASP A 3 -1.22 -14.19 -0.95
CA ASP A 3 -1.87 -14.06 -2.26
C ASP A 3 -2.36 -12.63 -2.58
N ALA A 4 -2.71 -11.83 -1.57
CA ALA A 4 -3.19 -10.47 -1.81
C ALA A 4 -2.06 -9.49 -2.20
N MET A 5 -0.83 -9.75 -1.74
CA MET A 5 0.32 -8.87 -1.94
C MET A 5 0.86 -8.91 -3.38
N HIS A 6 0.62 -10.00 -4.13
CA HIS A 6 1.02 -10.11 -5.53
C HIS A 6 0.18 -9.22 -6.47
N LYS A 7 -1.05 -8.84 -6.06
CA LYS A 7 -1.97 -8.00 -6.86
C LYS A 7 -1.69 -6.50 -6.74
N LEU A 8 -0.80 -6.13 -5.83
CA LEU A 8 -0.35 -4.76 -5.63
C LEU A 8 0.74 -4.41 -6.65
N THR A 9 0.75 -3.16 -7.10
CA THR A 9 1.91 -2.63 -7.82
C THR A 9 3.11 -2.53 -6.87
N SER A 10 4.33 -2.46 -7.41
CA SER A 10 5.56 -2.31 -6.61
C SER A 10 5.45 -1.12 -5.64
N GLN A 11 4.98 0.03 -6.13
CA GLN A 11 4.75 1.22 -5.29
C GLN A 11 3.70 0.99 -4.19
N GLN A 12 2.61 0.28 -4.49
CA GLN A 12 1.56 -0.01 -3.49
C GLN A 12 2.08 -0.94 -2.39
N ARG A 13 2.91 -1.92 -2.75
CA ARG A 13 3.55 -2.83 -1.81
C ARG A 13 4.55 -2.09 -0.93
N GLU A 14 5.41 -1.29 -1.53
CA GLU A 14 6.46 -0.56 -0.83
C GLU A 14 5.89 0.45 0.18
N VAL A 15 4.86 1.21 -0.20
CA VAL A 15 4.14 2.09 0.73
C VAL A 15 3.57 1.32 1.93
N LEU A 16 3.05 0.11 1.73
CA LEU A 16 2.53 -0.71 2.83
C LEU A 16 3.63 -1.26 3.73
N ILE A 17 4.76 -1.68 3.16
CA ILE A 17 5.92 -2.16 3.93
C ILE A 17 6.45 -1.05 4.83
N LEU A 18 6.72 0.13 4.27
CA LEU A 18 7.18 1.29 5.06
C LEU A 18 6.14 1.68 6.13
N LYS A 19 4.84 1.51 5.84
CA LYS A 19 3.78 1.71 6.84
C LYS A 19 3.85 0.70 7.98
N THR A 20 4.16 -0.57 7.69
CA THR A 20 4.34 -1.60 8.74
C THR A 20 5.60 -1.40 9.56
N GLU A 21 6.61 -0.74 9.02
CA GLU A 21 7.82 -0.31 9.75
C GLU A 21 7.57 0.89 10.67
N GLY A 22 6.36 1.47 10.64
CA GLY A 22 5.95 2.55 11.54
C GLY A 22 6.07 3.95 10.94
N LEU A 23 6.48 4.08 9.67
CA LEU A 23 6.70 5.39 9.07
C LEU A 23 5.39 6.17 8.87
N GLY A 24 5.48 7.49 9.07
CA GLY A 24 4.45 8.45 8.76
C GLY A 24 4.31 8.70 7.25
N TYR A 25 3.17 9.27 6.83
CA TYR A 25 2.95 9.55 5.40
C TYR A 25 3.93 10.57 4.80
N ARG A 26 4.48 11.46 5.63
CA ARG A 26 5.50 12.42 5.21
C ARG A 26 6.83 11.73 4.92
N GLU A 27 7.30 10.90 5.84
CA GLU A 27 8.56 10.15 5.70
C GLU A 27 8.51 9.18 4.52
N ILE A 28 7.39 8.48 4.34
CA ILE A 28 7.16 7.62 3.17
C ILE A 28 7.20 8.44 1.88
N GLY A 29 6.62 9.63 1.88
CA GLY A 29 6.64 10.54 0.74
C GLY A 29 8.07 10.98 0.39
N GLU A 30 8.88 11.31 1.39
CA GLU A 30 10.28 11.68 1.20
C GLU A 30 11.10 10.51 0.63
N ILE A 31 10.95 9.30 1.19
CA ILE A 31 11.67 8.09 0.72
C ILE A 31 11.31 7.74 -0.72
N MET A 32 10.01 7.82 -1.06
CA MET A 32 9.51 7.40 -2.37
C MET A 32 9.46 8.54 -3.39
N SER A 33 9.91 9.76 -3.03
CA SER A 33 9.76 10.98 -3.83
C SER A 33 8.30 11.24 -4.28
N LEU A 34 7.36 11.06 -3.35
CA LEU A 34 5.93 11.24 -3.53
C LEU A 34 5.38 12.33 -2.60
N SER A 35 4.31 12.99 -3.02
CA SER A 35 3.55 13.85 -2.10
C SER A 35 2.81 13.03 -1.05
N THR A 36 2.56 13.61 0.13
CA THR A 36 1.76 12.98 1.19
C THR A 36 0.37 12.55 0.69
N PHE A 37 -0.22 13.33 -0.22
CA PHE A 37 -1.49 13.00 -0.87
C PHE A 37 -1.37 11.75 -1.76
N ALA A 38 -0.30 11.64 -2.56
CA ALA A 38 -0.03 10.47 -3.38
C ALA A 38 0.15 9.22 -2.50
N VAL A 39 0.92 9.31 -1.41
CA VAL A 39 1.09 8.22 -0.45
C VAL A 39 -0.27 7.76 0.11
N ALA A 40 -1.11 8.69 0.56
CA ALA A 40 -2.45 8.36 1.06
C ALA A 40 -3.32 7.66 0.00
N ALA A 41 -3.25 8.11 -1.26
CA ALA A 41 -3.94 7.48 -2.38
C ALA A 41 -3.43 6.06 -2.66
N HIS A 42 -2.11 5.84 -2.61
CA HIS A 42 -1.50 4.51 -2.78
C HIS A 42 -1.94 3.55 -1.68
N VAL A 43 -1.93 3.98 -0.41
CA VAL A 43 -2.42 3.17 0.74
C VAL A 43 -3.88 2.77 0.54
N ARG A 44 -4.75 3.74 0.25
CA ARG A 44 -6.18 3.48 0.05
C ARG A 44 -6.43 2.48 -1.07
N ARG A 45 -5.76 2.65 -2.21
CA ARG A 45 -5.88 1.74 -3.36
C ARG A 45 -5.31 0.35 -3.05
N ALA A 46 -4.22 0.26 -2.28
CA ALA A 46 -3.63 -1.00 -1.87
C ALA A 46 -4.57 -1.79 -0.94
N ILE A 47 -5.12 -1.13 0.08
CA ILE A 47 -6.10 -1.73 0.99
C ILE A 47 -7.36 -2.18 0.23
N ALA A 48 -7.86 -1.35 -0.69
CA ALA A 48 -9.02 -1.70 -1.52
C ALA A 48 -8.75 -2.96 -2.35
N LYS A 49 -7.59 -3.07 -3.00
CA LYS A 49 -7.18 -4.27 -3.76
C LYS A 49 -7.08 -5.51 -2.88
N MET A 50 -6.51 -5.39 -1.68
CA MET A 50 -6.40 -6.51 -0.74
C MET A 50 -7.79 -6.97 -0.25
N LYS A 51 -8.72 -6.05 0.00
CA LYS A 51 -10.10 -6.39 0.39
C LYS A 51 -10.86 -7.08 -0.73
N VAL A 52 -10.78 -6.58 -1.97
CA VAL A 52 -11.45 -7.22 -3.13
C VAL A 52 -10.89 -8.62 -3.40
N GLY A 53 -9.57 -8.80 -3.29
CA GLY A 53 -8.94 -10.12 -3.43
C GLY A 53 -9.31 -11.10 -2.31
N SER A 54 -9.77 -10.61 -1.15
CA SER A 54 -10.18 -11.43 0.00
C SER A 54 -11.65 -11.86 -0.05
N HIS A 55 -12.46 -11.30 -0.97
CA HIS A 55 -13.91 -11.55 -1.04
C HIS A 55 -14.34 -12.55 -2.13
N GLY A 56 -13.39 -13.16 -2.84
CA GLY A 56 -13.64 -14.06 -3.97
C GLY A 56 -13.23 -15.52 -3.76
N GLN A 57 -13.04 -15.97 -2.52
CA GLN A 57 -12.87 -17.38 -2.18
C GLN A 57 -14.07 -17.84 -1.33
N ARG A 58 -15.21 -18.07 -1.99
CA ARG A 58 -16.38 -18.75 -1.43
C ARG A 58 -17.02 -19.60 -2.51
#